data_AF-A0A524ET91-F1
#
_entry.id   AF-A0A524ET91-F1
#
_cell.length_a   1.000
_cell.length_b   1.000
_cell.length_c   1.000
_cell.angle_alpha   90.00
_cell.angle_beta   90.00
_cell.angle_gamma   90.00
#
_symmetry.space_group_name_H-M   'P 1'
#
loop_
_entity.id
_entity.type
_entity.pdbx_description
1 polymer ?
#
loop_
_entity_poly.entity_id
_entity_poly.type
_entity_poly.pdbx_seq_one_letter_code
_entity_poly.pdbx_strand_id
1 'polypeptide(L)'
;MPDWTQIEFQAFINQYDKSMVLNYAPTIMHSKKDKEPEAFKSLIALLFIFGFLLIYIAISIIFLPIYFSPYLFYPIVGITGLISAILLYYYIKSNVNIKLKECWFEIYEYYSPEHGKYFCIVYYPIFSGKCHPNKAKNIVYKLYQDELIKSKLDIAQVEVHFKYVPSETPKFKPLGYFFQYGRGFPFQSEEIDRNAWKYFPINKSFDENYLATANWDHQFEWREDLELDYDKLHSYAPWLLHKWDENTLKPLTEEYKKTLNIEMRPIKAYPGLMPWKGNLESQEFENYKSYKDLQIMNEVIEKIIGLEVKIKKIKDLEGFL
;
A
#
# COMPACT_ATOMS: atom_id res chain seq x y z
N MET A 1 16.57 -17.59 -15.66
CA MET A 1 15.58 -17.24 -14.62
C MET A 1 16.13 -17.72 -13.29
N PRO A 2 15.75 -17.13 -12.14
CA PRO A 2 16.11 -17.68 -10.84
C PRO A 2 15.67 -19.15 -10.73
N ASP A 3 16.50 -20.03 -10.17
CA ASP A 3 16.24 -21.47 -10.01
C ASP A 3 15.23 -21.79 -8.88
N TRP A 4 14.38 -20.83 -8.53
CA TRP A 4 13.39 -20.99 -7.47
C TRP A 4 12.20 -21.83 -7.96
N THR A 5 11.84 -22.85 -7.18
CA THR A 5 10.64 -23.66 -7.41
C THR A 5 9.57 -23.27 -6.39
N GLN A 6 8.40 -22.86 -6.86
CA GLN A 6 7.25 -22.59 -5.99
C GLN A 6 6.70 -23.89 -5.41
N ILE A 7 6.37 -23.88 -4.13
CA ILE A 7 5.77 -25.02 -3.41
C ILE A 7 4.36 -24.64 -2.99
N GLU A 8 3.42 -25.57 -3.14
CA GLU A 8 2.08 -25.42 -2.58
C GLU A 8 2.14 -25.38 -1.04
N PHE A 9 1.38 -24.46 -0.44
CA PHE A 9 1.36 -24.28 1.01
C PHE A 9 0.99 -25.56 1.77
N GLN A 10 0.01 -26.33 1.27
CA GLN A 10 -0.40 -27.57 1.92
C GLN A 10 0.71 -28.63 1.87
N ALA A 11 1.43 -28.73 0.74
CA ALA A 11 2.58 -29.62 0.63
C ALA A 11 3.72 -29.21 1.58
N PHE A 12 3.94 -27.90 1.73
CA PHE A 12 4.91 -27.37 2.70
C PHE A 12 4.53 -27.73 4.15
N ILE A 13 3.27 -27.55 4.56
CA ILE A 13 2.83 -27.89 5.93
C ILE A 13 2.90 -29.39 6.20
N ASN A 14 2.62 -30.23 5.20
CA ASN A 14 2.73 -31.67 5.37
C ASN A 14 4.16 -32.11 5.67
N GLN A 15 5.16 -31.32 5.27
CA GLN A 15 6.58 -31.60 5.46
C GLN A 15 7.21 -30.79 6.62
N TYR A 16 6.66 -29.61 6.93
CA TYR A 16 7.23 -28.62 7.84
C TYR A 16 6.15 -27.92 8.68
N ASP A 17 6.53 -27.27 9.78
CA ASP A 17 5.57 -26.57 10.65
C ASP A 17 5.11 -25.22 10.06
N LYS A 18 3.79 -24.96 10.11
CA LYS A 18 3.16 -23.68 9.76
C LYS A 18 3.73 -22.52 10.59
N SER A 19 4.19 -22.78 11.82
CA SER A 19 4.74 -21.76 12.71
C SER A 19 5.87 -20.94 12.07
N MET A 20 6.63 -21.51 11.13
CA MET A 20 7.66 -20.78 10.38
C MET A 20 7.08 -19.60 9.60
N VAL A 21 5.95 -19.79 8.93
CA VAL A 21 5.33 -18.74 8.10
C VAL A 21 4.82 -17.60 8.98
N LEU A 22 4.30 -17.91 10.17
CA LEU A 22 3.79 -16.92 11.11
C LEU A 22 4.91 -16.18 11.85
N ASN A 23 5.89 -16.91 12.40
CA ASN A 23 6.94 -16.36 13.27
C ASN A 23 7.92 -15.44 12.53
N TYR A 24 8.06 -15.60 11.22
CA TYR A 24 8.96 -14.80 10.40
C TYR A 24 8.24 -13.82 9.47
N ALA A 25 6.91 -13.70 9.59
CA ALA A 25 6.17 -12.67 8.87
C ALA A 25 6.67 -11.28 9.30
N PRO A 26 6.95 -10.35 8.36
CA PRO A 26 7.53 -9.06 8.68
C PRO A 26 6.55 -8.23 9.50
N THR A 27 6.98 -7.73 10.67
CA THR A 27 6.22 -6.73 11.42
C THR A 27 6.30 -5.39 10.68
N ILE A 28 5.16 -4.75 10.44
CA ILE A 28 5.12 -3.50 9.66
C ILE A 28 4.68 -2.33 10.53
N MET A 29 5.48 -1.26 10.57
CA MET A 29 5.13 0.01 11.18
C MET A 29 4.51 0.93 10.13
N HIS A 30 3.29 1.42 10.36
CA HIS A 30 2.61 2.31 9.42
C HIS A 30 1.93 3.52 10.10
N SER A 31 1.79 4.62 9.37
CA SER A 31 1.14 5.85 9.85
C SER A 31 -0.37 5.65 10.03
N LYS A 32 -0.96 6.20 11.11
CA LYS A 32 -2.43 6.29 11.27
C LYS A 32 -3.04 7.44 10.47
N LYS A 33 -2.23 8.42 10.05
CA LYS A 33 -2.70 9.69 9.47
C LYS A 33 -2.82 9.65 7.95
N ASP A 34 -2.37 8.58 7.31
CA ASP A 34 -2.41 8.49 5.85
C ASP A 34 -3.86 8.37 5.38
N LYS A 35 -4.35 9.49 4.86
CA LYS A 35 -5.73 9.70 4.40
C LYS A 35 -5.70 10.27 3.00
N GLU A 36 -6.68 9.87 2.19
CA GLU A 36 -6.89 10.53 0.90
C GLU A 36 -7.32 12.01 1.13
N PRO A 37 -6.72 12.98 0.42
CA PRO A 37 -6.95 14.40 0.65
C PRO A 37 -8.35 14.89 0.21
N GLU A 38 -9.10 14.09 -0.55
CA GLU A 38 -10.40 14.49 -1.11
C GLU A 38 -11.53 14.50 -0.09
N ALA A 39 -11.49 13.61 0.91
CA ALA A 39 -12.54 13.47 1.92
C ALA A 39 -12.83 14.78 2.67
N PHE A 40 -11.79 15.59 2.93
CA PHE A 40 -11.93 16.78 3.76
C PHE A 40 -12.75 17.89 3.08
N LYS A 41 -12.65 18.02 1.74
CA LYS A 41 -13.40 19.04 1.00
C LYS A 41 -14.89 18.71 0.93
N SER A 42 -15.22 17.45 0.66
CA SER A 42 -16.63 16.98 0.65
C SER A 42 -17.27 17.11 2.02
N LEU A 43 -16.53 16.84 3.10
CA LEU A 43 -17.02 17.03 4.47
C LEU A 43 -17.29 18.51 4.80
N ILE A 44 -16.38 19.41 4.45
CA ILE A 44 -16.58 20.86 4.69
C ILE A 44 -17.80 21.35 3.90
N ALA A 45 -17.91 21.00 2.61
CA ALA A 45 -19.04 21.38 1.78
C ALA A 45 -20.36 20.81 2.33
N LEU A 46 -20.36 19.55 2.79
CA LEU A 46 -21.49 18.92 3.46
C LEU A 46 -21.91 19.71 4.71
N LEU A 47 -20.96 20.08 5.58
CA LEU A 47 -21.24 20.83 6.81
C LEU A 47 -21.88 22.19 6.50
N PHE A 48 -21.41 22.89 5.46
CA PHE A 48 -22.01 24.16 5.04
C PHE A 48 -23.41 23.97 4.47
N ILE A 49 -23.59 23.08 3.49
CA ILE A 49 -24.89 22.88 2.81
C ILE A 49 -25.94 22.35 3.80
N PHE A 50 -25.57 21.37 4.62
CA PHE A 50 -26.46 20.80 5.62
C PHE A 50 -26.73 21.79 6.75
N GLY A 51 -25.73 22.56 7.19
CA GLY A 51 -25.91 23.62 8.18
C GLY A 51 -26.87 24.71 7.69
N PHE A 52 -26.72 25.18 6.45
CA PHE A 52 -27.64 26.13 5.83
C PHE A 52 -29.05 25.55 5.67
N LEU A 53 -29.18 24.27 5.31
CA LEU A 53 -30.47 23.60 5.26
C LEU A 53 -31.17 23.60 6.63
N LEU A 54 -30.46 23.29 7.71
CA LEU A 54 -31.00 23.33 9.07
C LEU A 54 -31.44 24.74 9.47
N ILE A 55 -30.64 25.76 9.15
CA ILE A 55 -31.00 27.17 9.39
C ILE A 55 -32.24 27.56 8.59
N TYR A 56 -32.30 27.19 7.31
CA TYR A 56 -33.45 27.45 6.45
C TYR A 56 -34.73 26.79 6.99
N ILE A 57 -34.65 25.53 7.44
CA ILE A 57 -35.77 24.83 8.07
C ILE A 57 -36.20 25.55 9.35
N ALA A 58 -35.25 25.92 10.23
CA ALA A 58 -35.54 26.62 11.47
C ALA A 58 -36.24 27.98 11.22
N ILE A 59 -35.72 28.80 10.31
CA ILE A 59 -36.34 30.07 9.91
C ILE A 59 -37.73 29.82 9.32
N SER A 60 -37.90 28.84 8.44
CA SER A 60 -39.19 28.52 7.82
C SER A 60 -40.25 28.10 8.85
N ILE A 61 -39.84 27.39 9.91
CA ILE A 61 -40.73 27.01 11.02
C ILE A 61 -41.10 28.23 11.86
N ILE A 62 -40.13 29.10 12.18
CA ILE A 62 -40.37 30.33 12.95
C ILE A 62 -41.36 31.25 12.22
N PHE A 63 -41.21 31.39 10.91
CA PHE A 63 -42.08 32.24 10.07
C PHE A 63 -43.31 31.52 9.52
N LEU A 64 -43.53 30.24 9.88
CA LEU A 64 -44.68 29.44 9.44
C LEU A 64 -46.02 30.16 9.63
N PRO A 65 -46.29 30.86 10.75
CA PRO A 65 -47.55 31.57 10.96
C PRO A 65 -47.71 32.84 10.11
N ILE A 66 -46.61 33.38 9.59
CA ILE A 66 -46.57 34.68 8.90
C ILE A 66 -46.57 34.47 7.39
N TYR A 67 -45.69 33.60 6.88
CA TYR A 67 -45.55 33.33 5.46
C TYR A 67 -44.88 31.97 5.25
N PHE A 68 -45.62 31.01 4.70
CA PHE A 68 -45.09 29.69 4.33
C PHE A 68 -45.50 29.32 2.92
N SER A 69 -44.50 29.09 2.06
CA SER A 69 -44.71 28.58 0.71
C SER A 69 -44.26 27.13 0.62
N PRO A 70 -45.19 26.15 0.67
CA PRO A 70 -44.84 24.74 0.54
C PRO A 70 -44.14 24.45 -0.80
N TYR A 71 -44.53 25.17 -1.85
CA TYR A 71 -43.97 25.04 -3.20
C TYR A 71 -42.50 25.46 -3.30
N LEU A 72 -42.00 26.30 -2.38
CA LEU A 72 -40.57 26.65 -2.31
C LEU A 72 -39.84 25.78 -1.28
N PHE A 73 -40.50 25.50 -0.16
CA PHE A 73 -39.91 24.76 0.95
C PHE A 73 -39.52 23.32 0.55
N TYR A 74 -40.46 22.55 0.01
CA TYR A 74 -40.21 21.13 -0.29
C TYR A 74 -39.14 20.92 -1.37
N PRO A 75 -39.11 21.68 -2.48
CA PRO A 75 -38.03 21.52 -3.47
C PRO A 75 -36.65 21.89 -2.94
N ILE A 76 -36.52 22.97 -2.17
CA ILE A 76 -35.23 23.39 -1.59
C ILE A 76 -34.71 22.28 -0.66
N VAL A 77 -35.55 21.78 0.24
CA VAL A 77 -35.21 20.69 1.16
C VAL A 77 -34.85 19.41 0.39
N GLY A 78 -35.62 19.06 -0.63
CA GLY A 78 -35.37 17.87 -1.45
C GLY A 78 -34.02 17.93 -2.18
N ILE A 79 -33.73 19.04 -2.88
CA ILE A 79 -32.50 19.21 -3.67
C ILE A 79 -31.27 19.27 -2.75
N THR A 80 -31.31 20.09 -1.70
CA THR A 80 -30.16 20.18 -0.76
C THR A 80 -29.96 18.90 0.04
N GLY A 81 -31.04 18.18 0.37
CA GLY A 81 -30.98 16.84 0.96
C GLY A 81 -30.29 15.84 0.02
N LEU A 82 -30.65 15.82 -1.26
CA LEU A 82 -30.02 14.97 -2.27
C LEU A 82 -28.53 15.28 -2.43
N ILE A 83 -28.17 16.56 -2.57
CA ILE A 83 -26.77 17.01 -2.67
C ILE A 83 -25.98 16.59 -1.42
N SER A 84 -26.57 16.75 -0.23
CA SER A 84 -25.95 16.33 1.03
C SER A 84 -25.71 14.82 1.07
N ALA A 85 -26.68 14.01 0.64
CA ALA A 85 -26.53 12.56 0.56
C ALA A 85 -25.41 12.15 -0.41
N ILE A 86 -25.31 12.80 -1.57
CA ILE A 86 -24.24 12.60 -2.55
C ILE A 86 -22.87 12.95 -1.95
N LEU A 87 -22.75 14.12 -1.29
CA LEU A 87 -21.50 14.54 -0.65
C LEU A 87 -21.09 13.63 0.50
N LEU A 88 -22.05 13.14 1.28
CA LEU A 88 -21.80 12.16 2.34
C LEU A 88 -21.33 10.82 1.77
N TYR A 89 -21.96 10.35 0.69
CA TYR A 89 -21.52 9.15 -0.02
C TYR A 89 -20.07 9.30 -0.53
N TYR A 90 -19.76 10.42 -1.18
CA TYR A 90 -18.40 10.70 -1.64
C TYR A 90 -17.43 10.79 -0.47
N TYR A 91 -17.79 11.45 0.64
CA TYR A 91 -16.98 11.48 1.85
C TYR A 91 -16.69 10.08 2.38
N ILE A 92 -17.70 9.21 2.55
CA ILE A 92 -17.50 7.85 3.05
C ILE A 92 -16.62 7.03 2.09
N LYS A 93 -16.83 7.17 0.78
CA LYS A 93 -16.07 6.45 -0.26
C LYS A 93 -14.61 6.91 -0.37
N SER A 94 -14.33 8.19 -0.08
CA SER A 94 -13.00 8.81 -0.19
C SER A 94 -12.27 8.93 1.15
N ASN A 95 -12.96 8.82 2.29
CA ASN A 95 -12.35 8.84 3.62
C ASN A 95 -11.80 7.46 3.99
N VAL A 96 -10.99 6.91 3.09
CA VAL A 96 -10.30 5.64 3.32
C VAL A 96 -8.95 5.97 3.96
N ASN A 97 -8.80 5.59 5.23
CA ASN A 97 -7.48 5.49 5.83
C ASN A 97 -6.70 4.42 5.07
N ILE A 98 -5.51 4.76 4.61
CA ILE A 98 -4.60 3.79 4.05
C ILE A 98 -4.07 2.96 5.23
N LYS A 99 -4.43 1.67 5.25
CA LYS A 99 -4.11 0.74 6.33
C LYS A 99 -3.77 -0.62 5.75
N LEU A 100 -2.94 -1.36 6.48
CA LEU A 100 -2.74 -2.78 6.25
C LEU A 100 -4.04 -3.54 6.54
N LYS A 101 -4.39 -4.46 5.65
CA LYS A 101 -5.59 -5.30 5.78
C LYS A 101 -5.24 -6.75 6.10
N GLU A 102 -4.32 -7.30 5.32
CA GLU A 102 -3.93 -8.70 5.34
C GLU A 102 -2.56 -8.82 4.69
N CYS A 103 -1.90 -9.96 4.89
CA CYS A 103 -0.66 -10.29 4.21
C CYS A 103 -0.85 -11.61 3.50
N TRP A 104 -0.55 -11.64 2.22
CA TRP A 104 -0.54 -12.89 1.48
C TRP A 104 0.87 -13.43 1.38
N PHE A 105 1.04 -14.72 1.08
CA PHE A 105 2.37 -15.28 0.92
C PHE A 105 2.46 -16.41 -0.11
N GLU A 106 3.65 -16.56 -0.68
CA GLU A 106 4.07 -17.71 -1.49
C GLU A 106 5.38 -18.27 -0.92
N ILE A 107 5.60 -19.57 -1.12
CA ILE A 107 6.78 -20.27 -0.63
C ILE A 107 7.55 -20.80 -1.83
N TYR A 108 8.86 -20.58 -1.82
CA TYR A 108 9.79 -21.05 -2.83
C TYR A 108 10.91 -21.84 -2.17
N GLU A 109 11.35 -22.90 -2.84
CA GLU A 109 12.57 -23.63 -2.49
C GLU A 109 13.59 -23.60 -3.61
N TYR A 110 14.83 -23.72 -3.21
CA TYR A 110 15.94 -24.02 -4.09
C TYR A 110 16.73 -25.18 -3.48
N TYR A 111 17.18 -26.10 -4.33
CA TYR A 111 18.04 -27.20 -3.92
C TYR A 111 19.19 -27.33 -4.91
N SER A 112 20.41 -27.36 -4.37
CA SER A 112 21.61 -27.75 -5.12
C SER A 112 22.45 -28.70 -4.28
N PRO A 113 23.05 -29.75 -4.89
CA PRO A 113 23.99 -30.63 -4.21
C PRO A 113 25.17 -29.88 -3.55
N GLU A 114 25.61 -28.77 -4.15
CA GLU A 114 26.79 -28.02 -3.68
C GLU A 114 26.45 -27.04 -2.54
N HIS A 115 25.26 -26.44 -2.57
CA HIS A 115 24.91 -25.34 -1.67
C HIS A 115 23.87 -25.73 -0.61
N GLY A 116 23.21 -26.88 -0.77
CA GLY A 116 22.14 -27.37 0.07
C GLY A 116 20.76 -26.81 -0.33
N LYS A 117 19.82 -26.89 0.63
CA LYS A 117 18.44 -26.45 0.44
C LYS A 117 18.22 -25.05 1.03
N TYR A 118 17.59 -24.16 0.28
CA TYR A 118 17.20 -22.81 0.69
C TYR A 118 15.70 -22.63 0.51
N PHE A 119 15.14 -21.75 1.33
CA PHE A 119 13.73 -21.37 1.23
C PHE A 119 13.61 -19.86 1.19
N CYS A 120 12.63 -19.38 0.43
CA CYS A 120 12.18 -18.01 0.46
C CYS A 120 10.68 -17.99 0.69
N ILE A 121 10.24 -17.25 1.71
CA ILE A 121 8.83 -16.90 1.87
C ILE A 121 8.68 -15.47 1.36
N VAL A 122 7.88 -15.31 0.31
CA VAL A 122 7.55 -14.00 -0.24
C VAL A 122 6.25 -13.56 0.40
N TYR A 123 6.31 -12.50 1.20
CA TYR A 123 5.17 -11.85 1.82
C TYR A 123 4.70 -10.68 0.97
N TYR A 124 3.39 -10.57 0.82
CA TYR A 124 2.71 -9.54 0.08
C TYR A 124 1.75 -8.77 1.00
N PRO A 125 2.23 -7.72 1.71
CA PRO A 125 1.37 -6.87 2.52
C PRO A 125 0.35 -6.15 1.63
N ILE A 126 -0.94 -6.28 1.98
CA ILE A 126 -2.05 -5.67 1.26
C ILE A 126 -2.54 -4.43 1.99
N PHE A 127 -2.54 -3.30 1.28
CA PHE A 127 -3.00 -2.01 1.75
C PHE A 127 -4.39 -1.70 1.22
N SER A 128 -5.20 -1.00 2.01
CA SER A 128 -6.53 -0.52 1.58
C SER A 128 -6.47 0.50 0.44
N GLY A 129 -5.30 1.10 0.18
CA GLY A 129 -5.09 2.09 -0.86
C GLY A 129 -3.67 2.63 -0.93
N LYS A 130 -3.48 3.59 -1.84
CA LYS A 130 -2.25 4.35 -2.11
C LYS A 130 -2.63 5.77 -2.49
N CYS A 131 -1.88 6.79 -2.04
CA CYS A 131 -2.19 8.19 -2.30
C CYS A 131 -0.95 9.00 -2.69
N HIS A 132 -0.88 9.45 -3.93
CA HIS A 132 0.25 10.23 -4.44
C HIS A 132 0.40 11.57 -3.68
N PRO A 133 1.62 12.02 -3.31
CA PRO A 133 1.86 13.22 -2.50
C PRO A 133 1.43 14.50 -3.23
N ASN A 134 1.67 14.57 -4.53
CA ASN A 134 1.10 15.61 -5.39
C ASN A 134 -0.38 15.34 -5.67
N LYS A 135 -1.24 16.26 -5.21
CA LYS A 135 -2.71 16.16 -5.33
C LYS A 135 -3.22 16.05 -6.76
N ALA A 136 -2.59 16.75 -7.71
CA ALA A 136 -3.01 16.74 -9.10
C ALA A 136 -2.68 15.39 -9.76
N LYS A 137 -1.46 14.89 -9.55
CA LYS A 137 -1.07 13.54 -9.98
C LYS A 137 -1.92 12.45 -9.29
N ASN A 138 -2.33 12.66 -8.04
CA ASN A 138 -3.20 11.71 -7.35
C ASN A 138 -4.55 11.53 -8.05
N ILE A 139 -5.16 12.60 -8.59
CA ILE A 139 -6.43 12.49 -9.36
C ILE A 139 -6.25 11.56 -10.55
N VAL A 140 -5.19 11.76 -11.33
CA VAL A 140 -4.87 10.92 -12.49
C VAL A 140 -4.58 9.48 -12.07
N TYR A 141 -3.87 9.28 -10.96
CA TYR A 141 -3.62 7.94 -10.40
C TYR A 141 -4.92 7.23 -10.03
N LYS A 142 -5.89 7.93 -9.44
CA LYS A 142 -7.20 7.35 -9.09
C LYS A 142 -8.00 6.95 -10.32
N LEU A 143 -7.98 7.77 -11.37
CA LEU A 143 -8.59 7.40 -12.65
C LEU A 143 -7.94 6.15 -13.24
N TYR A 144 -6.61 6.08 -13.23
CA TYR A 144 -5.88 4.88 -13.66
C TYR A 144 -6.25 3.63 -12.84
N GLN A 145 -6.35 3.76 -11.51
CA GLN A 145 -6.77 2.67 -10.63
C GLN A 145 -8.19 2.18 -10.94
N ASP A 146 -9.13 3.11 -11.13
CA ASP A 146 -10.54 2.80 -11.35
C ASP A 146 -10.78 2.19 -12.74
N GLU A 147 -10.14 2.72 -13.78
CA GLU A 147 -10.38 2.29 -15.18
C GLU A 147 -9.61 1.02 -15.57
N LEU A 148 -8.33 0.92 -15.19
CA LEU A 148 -7.45 -0.16 -15.67
C LEU A 148 -7.23 -1.25 -14.63
N ILE A 149 -6.87 -0.88 -13.40
CA ILE A 149 -6.61 -1.85 -12.35
C ILE A 149 -7.92 -2.46 -11.83
N LYS A 150 -9.00 -1.67 -11.78
CA LYS A 150 -10.32 -2.02 -11.22
C LYS A 150 -10.26 -2.45 -9.75
N SER A 151 -9.27 -1.94 -9.02
CA SER A 151 -9.10 -2.20 -7.59
C SER A 151 -8.38 -1.04 -6.93
N LYS A 152 -8.88 -0.65 -5.75
CA LYS A 152 -8.26 0.37 -4.90
C LYS A 152 -7.15 -0.18 -4.03
N LEU A 153 -7.11 -1.49 -3.81
CA LEU A 153 -6.11 -2.12 -2.97
C LEU A 153 -4.73 -1.87 -3.54
N ASP A 154 -3.71 -1.83 -2.68
CA ASP A 154 -2.33 -1.83 -3.13
C ASP A 154 -1.54 -2.92 -2.45
N ILE A 155 -0.39 -3.26 -3.03
CA ILE A 155 0.40 -4.42 -2.64
C ILE A 155 1.88 -4.07 -2.64
N ALA A 156 2.58 -4.45 -1.58
CA ALA A 156 4.03 -4.42 -1.51
C ALA A 156 4.59 -5.86 -1.48
N GLN A 157 5.92 -5.99 -1.53
CA GLN A 157 6.57 -7.29 -1.50
C GLN A 157 7.78 -7.26 -0.56
N VAL A 158 7.87 -8.28 0.30
CA VAL A 158 9.00 -8.52 1.21
C VAL A 158 9.40 -9.98 1.10
N GLU A 159 10.66 -10.25 0.80
CA GLU A 159 11.20 -11.61 0.77
C GLU A 159 11.90 -11.91 2.10
N VAL A 160 11.65 -13.10 2.66
CA VAL A 160 12.36 -13.60 3.85
C VAL A 160 13.07 -14.89 3.48
N HIS A 161 14.39 -14.90 3.68
CA HIS A 161 15.26 -15.97 3.20
C HIS A 161 15.75 -16.86 4.35
N PHE A 162 15.81 -18.16 4.09
CA PHE A 162 16.21 -19.18 5.05
C PHE A 162 17.17 -20.19 4.43
N LYS A 163 18.10 -20.68 5.24
CA LYS A 163 18.89 -21.87 4.92
C LYS A 163 18.35 -23.07 5.68
N TYR A 164 18.07 -24.16 4.97
CA TYR A 164 17.69 -25.42 5.59
C TYR A 164 18.93 -26.12 6.13
N VAL A 165 18.87 -26.55 7.40
CA VAL A 165 19.91 -27.34 8.04
C VAL A 165 19.32 -28.72 8.33
N PRO A 166 19.75 -29.77 7.59
CA PRO A 166 19.35 -31.14 7.88
C PRO A 166 19.87 -31.55 9.28
N SER A 167 18.96 -31.85 10.20
CA SER A 167 19.25 -32.42 11.51
C SER A 167 18.08 -33.30 11.97
N GLU A 168 18.25 -34.06 13.07
CA GLU A 168 17.18 -34.92 13.64
C GLU A 168 15.87 -34.15 13.88
N THR A 169 15.99 -32.87 14.22
CA THR A 169 14.89 -31.89 14.14
C THR A 169 15.23 -30.91 13.00
N PRO A 170 14.46 -30.85 11.90
CA PRO A 170 14.74 -29.91 10.82
C PRO A 170 14.80 -28.47 11.34
N LYS A 171 15.90 -27.76 11.05
CA LYS A 171 16.07 -26.37 11.47
C LYS A 171 16.16 -25.45 10.27
N PHE A 172 15.32 -24.41 10.29
CA PHE A 172 15.43 -23.28 9.38
C PHE A 172 16.30 -22.21 10.03
N LYS A 173 17.45 -21.92 9.42
CA LYS A 173 18.30 -20.80 9.84
C LYS A 173 17.83 -19.55 9.07
N PRO A 174 17.22 -18.55 9.73
CA PRO A 174 16.89 -17.29 9.08
C PRO A 174 18.17 -16.61 8.57
N LEU A 175 18.12 -16.10 7.35
CA LEU A 175 19.19 -15.33 6.75
C LEU A 175 18.86 -13.84 6.88
N GLY A 176 17.74 -13.38 6.33
CA GLY A 176 17.38 -11.97 6.36
C GLY A 176 16.18 -11.60 5.52
N TYR A 177 15.88 -10.31 5.51
CA TYR A 177 14.84 -9.67 4.71
C TYR A 177 15.43 -9.09 3.43
N PHE A 178 14.66 -9.12 2.34
CA PHE A 178 15.00 -8.46 1.09
C PHE A 178 13.76 -7.79 0.50
N PHE A 179 13.81 -6.48 0.34
CA PHE A 179 12.65 -5.68 -0.05
C PHE A 179 13.07 -4.38 -0.73
N GLN A 180 12.10 -3.71 -1.37
CA GLN A 180 12.28 -2.40 -1.97
C GLN A 180 12.51 -1.34 -0.88
N TYR A 181 13.69 -0.74 -0.87
CA TYR A 181 14.17 0.09 0.24
C TYR A 181 14.19 1.58 -0.12
N GLY A 182 13.51 2.40 0.68
CA GLY A 182 13.49 3.85 0.53
C GLY A 182 14.73 4.51 1.17
N ARG A 183 15.82 4.67 0.42
CA ARG A 183 17.07 5.24 0.98
C ARG A 183 17.00 6.77 1.09
N GLY A 184 17.13 7.32 2.31
CA GLY A 184 17.58 8.71 2.52
C GLY A 184 16.63 9.83 2.06
N PHE A 185 15.37 9.52 1.77
CA PHE A 185 14.37 10.52 1.37
C PHE A 185 13.21 10.58 2.36
N PRO A 186 12.51 11.72 2.51
CA PRO A 186 11.27 11.80 3.28
C PRO A 186 10.19 10.88 2.71
N PHE A 187 9.32 10.34 3.55
CA PHE A 187 8.35 9.33 3.13
C PHE A 187 7.38 9.82 2.01
N GLN A 188 7.09 11.12 1.93
CA GLN A 188 6.23 11.68 0.88
C GLN A 188 6.99 12.26 -0.33
N SER A 189 8.27 11.93 -0.50
CA SER A 189 9.06 12.41 -1.63
C SER A 189 8.67 11.72 -2.95
N GLU A 190 8.70 12.47 -4.06
CA GLU A 190 8.64 11.90 -5.40
C GLU A 190 10.03 11.39 -5.86
N GLU A 191 11.11 11.91 -5.25
CA GLU A 191 12.52 11.70 -5.63
C GLU A 191 13.13 10.44 -5.00
N ILE A 192 12.31 9.42 -4.73
CA ILE A 192 12.75 8.14 -4.19
C ILE A 192 13.32 7.23 -5.30
N ASP A 193 14.34 6.46 -4.95
CA ASP A 193 14.79 5.35 -5.79
C ASP A 193 13.80 4.20 -5.67
N ARG A 194 13.07 3.94 -6.77
CA ARG A 194 12.06 2.88 -6.85
C ARG A 194 12.63 1.55 -7.26
N ASN A 195 13.88 1.47 -7.70
CA ASN A 195 14.46 0.22 -8.17
C ASN A 195 15.36 -0.43 -7.13
N ALA A 196 15.77 0.33 -6.10
CA ALA A 196 16.62 -0.17 -5.03
C ALA A 196 15.91 -1.25 -4.18
N TRP A 197 16.39 -2.48 -4.31
CA TRP A 197 16.14 -3.54 -3.34
C TRP A 197 17.39 -3.77 -2.49
N LYS A 198 17.21 -3.97 -1.19
CA LYS A 198 18.33 -4.14 -0.26
C LYS A 198 18.08 -5.29 0.70
N TYR A 199 19.16 -6.01 1.01
CA TYR A 199 19.17 -7.08 1.99
C TYR A 199 19.49 -6.55 3.39
N PHE A 200 18.78 -7.09 4.38
CA PHE A 200 18.99 -6.79 5.80
C PHE A 200 19.05 -8.10 6.59
N PRO A 201 20.12 -8.34 7.36
CA PRO A 201 20.25 -9.55 8.16
C PRO A 201 19.23 -9.60 9.30
N ILE A 202 18.73 -10.80 9.63
CA ILE A 202 17.92 -11.00 10.84
C ILE A 202 18.88 -11.00 12.05
N ASN A 203 18.99 -9.85 12.73
CA ASN A 203 19.63 -9.79 14.03
C ASN A 203 18.66 -10.30 15.12
N LYS A 204 19.21 -11.13 16.02
CA LYS A 204 18.54 -12.11 16.90
C LYS A 204 17.66 -11.57 18.05
N SER A 205 17.11 -10.37 18.00
CA SER A 205 16.06 -9.96 18.94
C SER A 205 14.70 -10.14 18.27
N PHE A 206 14.06 -11.29 18.56
CA PHE A 206 12.78 -11.73 17.98
C PHE A 206 11.61 -10.74 18.14
N ASP A 207 11.76 -9.69 18.95
CA ASP A 207 10.71 -8.70 19.25
C ASP A 207 10.93 -7.31 18.63
N GLU A 208 11.96 -7.16 17.80
CA GLU A 208 12.58 -5.86 17.57
C GLU A 208 12.85 -5.51 16.09
N ASN A 209 12.59 -6.43 15.15
CA ASN A 209 12.73 -6.17 13.72
C ASN A 209 11.37 -5.77 13.11
N TYR A 210 11.26 -4.53 12.65
CA TYR A 210 10.09 -4.04 11.92
C TYR A 210 10.49 -3.25 10.68
N LEU A 211 9.59 -3.22 9.70
CA LEU A 211 9.70 -2.45 8.47
C LEU A 211 8.76 -1.26 8.55
N ALA A 212 9.26 -0.03 8.49
CA ALA A 212 8.36 1.12 8.43
C ALA A 212 7.96 1.46 7.00
N THR A 213 6.72 1.88 6.84
CA THR A 213 6.17 2.35 5.58
C THR A 213 5.24 3.53 5.84
N ALA A 214 5.51 4.66 5.21
CA ALA A 214 4.59 5.80 5.11
C ALA A 214 4.64 6.46 3.72
N ASN A 215 5.27 5.76 2.76
CA ASN A 215 5.29 6.24 1.40
C ASN A 215 3.96 5.95 0.77
N TRP A 216 3.55 6.86 -0.10
CA TRP A 216 2.52 6.55 -1.06
C TRP A 216 2.89 5.32 -1.90
N ASP A 217 4.17 5.09 -2.20
CA ASP A 217 4.68 3.88 -2.86
C ASP A 217 4.85 2.66 -1.94
N HIS A 218 4.47 2.76 -0.66
CA HIS A 218 4.62 1.71 0.37
C HIS A 218 6.03 1.13 0.54
N GLN A 219 7.06 1.85 0.10
CA GLN A 219 8.45 1.44 0.29
C GLN A 219 8.79 1.28 1.77
N PHE A 220 9.70 0.35 2.06
CA PHE A 220 10.08 0.04 3.42
C PHE A 220 11.40 0.70 3.80
N GLU A 221 11.47 1.21 5.02
CA GLU A 221 12.71 1.57 5.70
C GLU A 221 12.98 0.58 6.84
N TRP A 222 14.25 0.23 7.03
CA TRP A 222 14.68 -0.68 8.09
C TRP A 222 14.76 0.06 9.42
N ARG A 223 14.45 -0.64 10.52
CA ARG A 223 14.44 -0.06 11.87
C ARG A 223 15.69 0.76 12.20
N GLU A 224 16.88 0.20 11.99
CA GLU A 224 18.13 0.84 12.43
C GLU A 224 18.35 2.19 11.74
N ASP A 225 17.89 2.34 10.49
CA ASP A 225 17.98 3.60 9.76
C ASP A 225 16.95 4.62 10.28
N LEU A 226 15.76 4.16 10.71
CA LEU A 226 14.70 5.01 11.26
C LEU A 226 15.05 5.63 12.60
N GLU A 227 15.86 4.94 13.41
CA GLU A 227 16.36 5.47 14.69
C GLU A 227 17.22 6.73 14.47
N LEU A 228 17.89 6.82 13.32
CA LEU A 228 18.67 7.99 12.90
C LEU A 228 17.79 9.09 12.28
N ASP A 229 16.61 8.73 11.77
CA ASP A 229 15.66 9.61 11.07
C ASP A 229 14.44 10.00 11.94
N TYR A 230 14.66 10.34 13.22
CA TYR A 230 13.59 10.68 14.17
C TYR A 230 12.63 11.78 13.66
N ASP A 231 13.14 12.77 12.94
CA ASP A 231 12.33 13.87 12.38
C ASP A 231 11.28 13.37 11.37
N LYS A 232 11.60 12.31 10.62
CA LYS A 232 10.64 11.64 9.73
C LYS A 232 9.52 11.03 10.56
N LEU A 233 9.85 10.25 11.60
CA LEU A 233 8.87 9.59 12.45
C LEU A 233 7.93 10.59 13.13
N HIS A 234 8.45 11.71 13.66
CA HIS A 234 7.59 12.71 14.31
C HIS A 234 6.57 13.31 13.34
N SER A 235 6.99 13.60 12.10
CA SER A 235 6.17 14.27 11.08
C SER A 235 4.92 13.47 10.68
N TYR A 236 4.99 12.14 10.68
CA TYR A 236 3.89 11.26 10.25
C TYR A 236 3.18 10.53 11.41
N ALA A 237 3.52 10.86 12.65
CA ALA A 237 2.91 10.27 13.84
C ALA A 237 1.39 10.59 13.95
N PRO A 238 0.57 9.73 14.58
CA PRO A 238 0.96 8.52 15.30
C PRO A 238 1.15 7.30 14.40
N TRP A 239 2.07 6.43 14.82
CA TRP A 239 2.40 5.17 14.17
C TRP A 239 1.68 3.98 14.83
N LEU A 240 1.51 2.91 14.07
CA LEU A 240 1.02 1.61 14.51
C LEU A 240 2.00 0.52 14.09
N LEU A 241 2.32 -0.38 15.02
CA LEU A 241 2.98 -1.65 14.69
C LEU A 241 1.91 -2.70 14.42
N HIS A 242 1.98 -3.29 13.23
CA HIS A 242 1.09 -4.36 12.79
C HIS A 242 1.85 -5.69 12.78
N LYS A 243 1.33 -6.66 13.54
CA LYS A 243 1.79 -8.05 13.57
C LYS A 243 0.71 -8.93 12.96
N TRP A 244 1.13 -9.93 12.18
CA TRP A 244 0.23 -10.85 11.48
C TRP A 244 -0.19 -11.99 12.39
N ASP A 245 -1.40 -12.47 12.19
CA ASP A 245 -1.98 -13.63 12.84
C ASP A 245 -2.47 -14.65 11.79
N GLU A 246 -2.97 -15.79 12.26
CA GLU A 246 -3.45 -16.85 11.38
C GLU A 246 -4.66 -16.46 10.52
N ASN A 247 -5.41 -15.42 10.90
CA ASN A 247 -6.59 -14.97 10.17
C ASN A 247 -6.23 -13.95 9.07
N THR A 248 -5.16 -13.19 9.30
CA THR A 248 -4.69 -12.11 8.44
C THR A 248 -3.58 -12.53 7.50
N LEU A 249 -2.89 -13.65 7.79
CA LEU A 249 -1.85 -14.23 6.95
C LEU A 249 -2.40 -15.39 6.11
N LYS A 250 -2.43 -15.23 4.78
CA LYS A 250 -3.10 -16.17 3.87
C LYS A 250 -2.18 -16.63 2.72
N PRO A 251 -2.24 -17.90 2.30
CA PRO A 251 -1.54 -18.32 1.09
C PRO A 251 -2.13 -17.59 -0.12
N LEU A 252 -1.26 -17.12 -1.02
CA LEU A 252 -1.68 -16.47 -2.26
C LEU A 252 -2.17 -17.52 -3.26
N THR A 253 -3.47 -17.50 -3.54
CA THR A 253 -4.10 -18.38 -4.53
C THR A 253 -4.26 -17.69 -5.88
N GLU A 254 -4.48 -18.45 -6.95
CA GLU A 254 -4.78 -17.89 -8.27
C GLU A 254 -6.07 -17.06 -8.29
N GLU A 255 -7.04 -17.36 -7.44
CA GLU A 255 -8.24 -16.54 -7.26
C GLU A 255 -7.88 -15.16 -6.71
N TYR A 256 -7.06 -15.11 -5.66
CA TYR A 256 -6.59 -13.86 -5.06
C TYR A 256 -5.72 -13.04 -6.01
N LYS A 257 -4.87 -13.69 -6.82
CA LYS A 257 -4.10 -13.03 -7.89
C LYS A 257 -5.01 -12.35 -8.92
N LYS A 258 -6.11 -13.00 -9.31
CA LYS A 258 -7.12 -12.41 -10.21
C LYS A 258 -7.83 -11.23 -9.57
N THR A 259 -8.22 -11.33 -8.30
CA THR A 259 -8.89 -10.22 -7.58
C THR A 259 -8.03 -8.96 -7.49
N LEU A 260 -6.71 -9.09 -7.36
CA LEU A 260 -5.80 -7.93 -7.32
C LEU A 260 -5.33 -7.44 -8.69
N ASN A 261 -5.68 -8.15 -9.77
CA ASN A 261 -5.14 -7.96 -11.10
C ASN A 261 -3.60 -7.90 -11.07
N ILE A 262 -3.01 -8.95 -10.49
CA ILE A 262 -1.60 -8.96 -10.05
C ILE A 262 -0.60 -8.70 -11.18
N GLU A 263 -0.94 -9.06 -12.42
CA GLU A 263 -0.11 -8.88 -13.61
C GLU A 263 0.10 -7.39 -13.96
N MET A 264 -0.85 -6.54 -13.57
CA MET A 264 -0.79 -5.09 -13.74
C MET A 264 -0.01 -4.40 -12.61
N ARG A 265 0.34 -5.13 -11.54
CA ARG A 265 1.01 -4.60 -10.37
C ARG A 265 2.53 -4.68 -10.50
N PRO A 266 3.28 -3.78 -9.85
CA PRO A 266 4.74 -3.74 -9.89
C PRO A 266 5.43 -4.82 -9.02
N ILE A 267 4.80 -5.98 -8.82
CA ILE A 267 5.34 -7.06 -7.98
C ILE A 267 6.04 -8.14 -8.80
N LYS A 268 6.99 -8.85 -8.18
CA LYS A 268 7.75 -9.91 -8.85
C LYS A 268 6.94 -11.21 -8.85
N ALA A 269 7.14 -12.02 -9.88
CA ALA A 269 6.60 -13.37 -9.95
C ALA A 269 7.45 -14.41 -9.18
N TYR A 270 8.71 -14.08 -8.85
CA TYR A 270 9.67 -14.97 -8.20
C TYR A 270 10.62 -14.19 -7.28
N PRO A 271 11.23 -14.85 -6.26
CA PRO A 271 12.21 -14.20 -5.40
C PRO A 271 13.43 -13.70 -6.19
N GLY A 272 13.92 -12.51 -5.84
CA GLY A 272 15.04 -11.86 -6.52
C GLY A 272 16.41 -12.21 -5.95
N LEU A 273 16.52 -12.38 -4.62
CA LEU A 273 17.79 -12.67 -3.97
C LEU A 273 18.17 -14.14 -4.18
N MET A 274 19.47 -14.42 -4.36
CA MET A 274 20.00 -15.78 -4.51
C MET A 274 21.02 -16.06 -3.42
N PRO A 275 20.58 -16.60 -2.26
CA PRO A 275 21.47 -16.71 -1.11
C PRO A 275 22.69 -17.60 -1.31
N TRP A 276 22.64 -18.51 -2.28
CA TRP A 276 23.75 -19.40 -2.64
C TRP A 276 24.85 -18.71 -3.46
N LYS A 277 24.62 -17.51 -4.01
CA LYS A 277 25.63 -16.79 -4.83
C LYS A 277 26.72 -16.08 -4.01
N GLY A 278 26.72 -16.20 -2.68
CA GLY A 278 27.74 -15.63 -1.80
C GLY A 278 27.24 -14.43 -1.02
N ASN A 279 28.01 -13.35 -0.98
CA ASN A 279 27.74 -12.20 -0.11
C ASN A 279 26.35 -11.59 -0.40
N LEU A 280 25.45 -11.65 0.59
CA LEU A 280 24.05 -11.21 0.46
C LEU A 280 23.92 -9.69 0.41
N GLU A 281 24.77 -8.97 1.16
CA GLU A 281 24.69 -7.51 1.28
C GLU A 281 25.10 -6.79 -0.01
N SER A 282 25.95 -7.42 -0.83
CA SER A 282 26.39 -6.88 -2.11
C SER A 282 25.48 -7.27 -3.29
N GLN A 283 24.44 -8.06 -3.06
CA GLN A 283 23.51 -8.43 -4.12
C GLN A 283 22.53 -7.28 -4.35
N GLU A 284 22.71 -6.60 -5.48
CA GLU A 284 21.77 -5.61 -5.96
C GLU A 284 20.76 -6.25 -6.91
N PHE A 285 19.51 -5.83 -6.79
CA PHE A 285 18.46 -6.25 -7.70
C PHE A 285 17.68 -5.02 -8.15
N GLU A 286 17.83 -4.66 -9.42
CA GLU A 286 17.00 -3.63 -10.03
C GLU A 286 15.71 -4.26 -10.56
N ASN A 287 14.57 -3.82 -10.03
CA ASN A 287 13.27 -4.20 -10.57
C ASN A 287 12.75 -3.09 -11.50
N TYR A 288 12.95 -3.23 -12.81
CA TYR A 288 12.44 -2.25 -13.79
C TYR A 288 10.91 -2.13 -13.84
N LYS A 289 10.16 -3.06 -13.24
CA LYS A 289 8.70 -2.99 -13.15
C LYS A 289 8.20 -2.26 -11.90
N SER A 290 9.06 -1.87 -10.96
CA SER A 290 8.66 -1.31 -9.65
C SER A 290 7.78 -0.05 -9.72
N TYR A 291 7.81 0.64 -10.85
CA TYR A 291 7.22 1.96 -11.08
C TYR A 291 6.48 2.03 -12.43
N LYS A 292 6.10 0.87 -12.97
CA LYS A 292 5.46 0.76 -14.29
C LYS A 292 4.11 1.47 -14.33
N ASP A 293 3.34 1.42 -13.25
CA ASP A 293 2.09 2.16 -13.08
C ASP A 293 2.31 3.68 -13.21
N LEU A 294 3.38 4.18 -12.59
CA LEU A 294 3.77 5.59 -12.67
C LEU A 294 4.34 6.00 -14.02
N GLN A 295 5.12 5.14 -14.67
CA GLN A 295 5.56 5.36 -16.04
C GLN A 295 4.36 5.50 -16.97
N ILE A 296 3.42 4.55 -16.91
CA ILE A 296 2.21 4.58 -17.74
C ILE A 296 1.43 5.86 -17.49
N MET A 297 1.25 6.25 -16.23
CA MET A 297 0.59 7.51 -15.90
C MET A 297 1.30 8.73 -16.47
N ASN A 298 2.62 8.83 -16.29
CA ASN A 298 3.40 9.97 -16.78
C ASN A 298 3.36 10.02 -18.31
N GLU A 299 3.46 8.88 -19.00
CA GLU A 299 3.32 8.80 -20.45
C GLU A 299 1.92 9.25 -20.93
N VAL A 300 0.86 8.86 -20.22
CA VAL A 300 -0.51 9.29 -20.54
C VAL A 300 -0.67 10.79 -20.31
N ILE A 301 -0.16 11.31 -19.19
CA ILE A 301 -0.13 12.74 -18.88
C ILE A 301 0.60 13.51 -19.98
N GLU A 302 1.80 13.07 -20.37
CA GLU A 302 2.60 13.70 -21.42
C GLU A 302 1.88 13.69 -22.77
N LYS A 303 1.16 12.61 -23.10
CA LYS A 303 0.37 12.52 -24.33
C LYS A 303 -0.83 13.47 -24.35
N ILE A 304 -1.49 13.67 -23.21
CA ILE A 304 -2.72 14.49 -23.12
C ILE A 304 -2.37 15.97 -22.98
N ILE A 305 -1.39 16.31 -22.13
CA ILE A 305 -1.08 17.69 -21.72
C ILE A 305 0.12 18.25 -22.49
N GLY A 306 0.99 17.39 -23.03
CA GLY A 306 2.21 17.75 -23.76
C GLY A 306 3.49 17.60 -22.92
N LEU A 307 4.58 17.22 -23.58
CA LEU A 307 5.89 16.84 -23.01
C LEU A 307 6.56 17.89 -22.10
N GLU A 308 6.16 19.16 -22.18
CA GLU A 308 6.80 20.26 -21.44
C GLU A 308 6.08 20.64 -20.12
N VAL A 309 4.91 20.05 -19.82
CA VAL A 309 4.09 20.48 -18.68
C VAL A 309 4.30 19.58 -17.46
N LYS A 310 5.11 20.04 -16.51
CA LYS A 310 5.22 19.41 -15.19
C LYS A 310 3.98 19.71 -14.35
N ILE A 311 3.05 18.76 -14.22
CA ILE A 311 1.85 18.90 -13.37
C ILE A 311 2.27 19.12 -11.91
N LYS A 312 2.02 20.33 -11.38
CA LYS A 312 2.30 20.68 -9.98
C LYS A 312 1.03 21.05 -9.20
N LYS A 313 0.00 21.55 -9.89
CA LYS A 313 -1.24 22.06 -9.30
C LYS A 313 -2.46 21.52 -10.04
N ILE A 314 -3.60 21.52 -9.37
CA ILE A 314 -4.88 21.07 -9.96
C ILE A 314 -5.24 21.90 -11.19
N LYS A 315 -4.96 23.20 -11.17
CA LYS A 315 -5.19 24.09 -12.32
C LYS A 315 -4.44 23.67 -13.59
N ASP A 316 -3.35 22.91 -13.45
CA ASP A 316 -2.57 22.44 -14.60
C ASP A 316 -3.32 21.30 -15.35
N LEU A 317 -4.43 20.80 -14.77
CA LEU A 317 -5.35 19.83 -15.36
C LEU A 317 -6.62 20.49 -15.94
N GLU A 318 -6.84 21.81 -15.72
CA GLU A 318 -8.05 22.51 -16.16
C GLU A 318 -8.10 22.52 -17.70
N GLY A 319 -9.15 21.91 -18.28
CA GLY A 319 -9.34 21.78 -19.73
C GLY A 319 -9.05 20.38 -20.31
N PHE A 320 -8.53 19.45 -19.50
CA PHE A 320 -8.16 18.09 -19.92
C PHE A 320 -8.88 16.97 -19.14
N LEU A 321 -9.48 17.31 -17.99
CA LEU A 321 -10.43 16.48 -17.23
C LEU A 321 -11.83 17.06 -17.40
#